data_AF-A0A5P9BJ29-F1
#
_entry.id   AF-A0A5P9BJ29-F1
#
_cell.length_a   1.000
_cell.length_b   1.000
_cell.length_c   1.000
_cell.angle_alpha   90.00
_cell.angle_beta   90.00
_cell.angle_gamma   90.00
#
_symmetry.space_group_name_H-M   'P 1'
#
loop_
_entity.id
_entity.type
_entity.pdbx_description
1 polymer ?
#
loop_
_entity_poly.entity_id
_entity_poly.type
_entity_poly.pdbx_seq_one_letter_code
_entity_poly.pdbx_strand_id
1 'polypeptide(L)'
;MSDLDFTKHWTSERTRKKQTALTKLSNGLLKEVVEDPFSRDLFELEEIEAMKLAAKALSNAKQKFVHIKEKKARIEKRKAQELANIDKQSKKYAIEVLDSLNQNPDTFTREQLCLWVTVAHFTSSVLDPESWELDINDNMDNHYLESDHAFRQRHVWTMRDKALNAFETYFKRAWQYSFETDSWVVRVPIKEAVTQLKALMNHEEYAKNEKRYAHLLEPLEVYNREVEAIKRRKNIKSV
;
A
#
# COMPACT_ATOMS: atom_id res chain seq x y z
N MET A 1 2.59 -16.04 31.05
CA MET A 1 3.25 -15.08 30.15
C MET A 1 3.21 -15.68 28.76
N SER A 2 2.64 -14.99 27.77
CA SER A 2 2.61 -15.55 26.41
C SER A 2 4.05 -15.64 25.88
N ASP A 3 4.39 -16.71 25.15
CA ASP A 3 5.70 -16.92 24.48
C ASP A 3 6.10 -15.81 23.49
N LEU A 4 5.35 -14.70 23.42
CA LEU A 4 5.50 -13.61 22.48
C LEU A 4 6.08 -12.33 23.09
N ASP A 5 6.00 -12.12 24.42
CA ASP A 5 6.43 -10.83 25.01
C ASP A 5 7.93 -10.57 24.84
N PHE A 6 8.78 -11.58 25.01
CA PHE A 6 10.23 -11.41 24.88
C PHE A 6 10.70 -11.24 23.41
N THR A 7 9.84 -11.51 22.42
CA THR A 7 10.16 -11.41 20.98
C THR A 7 9.51 -10.22 20.27
N LYS A 8 8.83 -9.33 21.02
CA LYS A 8 8.07 -8.21 20.47
C LYS A 8 8.87 -7.30 19.52
N HIS A 9 10.15 -7.08 19.81
CA HIS A 9 11.04 -6.21 19.02
C HIS A 9 11.84 -6.95 17.93
N TRP A 10 11.60 -8.24 17.75
CA TRP A 10 12.32 -9.08 16.81
C TRP A 10 11.55 -9.25 15.51
N THR A 11 12.18 -8.85 14.41
CA THR A 11 11.79 -9.22 13.04
C THR A 11 12.56 -10.47 12.60
N SER A 12 12.07 -11.15 11.57
CA SER A 12 12.78 -12.30 10.99
C SER A 12 14.21 -11.91 10.55
N GLU A 13 14.38 -10.71 10.01
CA GLU A 13 15.67 -10.18 9.57
C GLU A 13 16.62 -9.90 10.74
N ARG A 14 16.16 -9.21 11.79
CA ARG A 14 16.98 -8.95 12.99
C ARG A 14 17.41 -10.26 13.65
N THR A 15 16.50 -11.23 13.69
CA THR A 15 16.76 -12.56 14.23
C THR A 15 17.81 -13.29 13.40
N ARG A 16 17.71 -13.23 12.06
CA ARG A 16 18.72 -13.77 11.13
C ARG A 16 20.09 -13.13 11.35
N LYS A 17 20.17 -11.81 11.46
CA LYS A 17 21.43 -11.08 11.71
C LYS A 17 22.08 -11.54 13.02
N LYS A 18 21.30 -11.65 14.10
CA LYS A 18 21.81 -12.13 15.40
C LYS A 18 22.23 -13.60 15.35
N GLN A 19 21.48 -14.45 14.67
CA GLN A 19 21.84 -15.85 14.44
C GLN A 19 23.19 -15.98 13.70
N THR A 20 23.42 -15.17 12.67
CA THR A 20 24.69 -15.13 11.94
C THR A 20 25.84 -14.68 12.83
N ALA A 21 25.65 -13.63 13.64
CA ALA A 21 26.66 -13.13 14.56
C ALA A 21 27.07 -14.20 15.60
N LEU A 22 26.11 -14.88 16.21
CA LEU A 22 26.37 -15.97 17.16
C LEU A 22 27.11 -17.14 16.51
N THR A 23 26.78 -17.44 15.24
CA THR A 23 27.48 -18.50 14.48
C THR A 23 28.93 -18.11 14.21
N LYS A 24 29.19 -16.86 13.80
CA LYS A 24 30.55 -16.37 13.56
C LYS A 24 31.38 -16.40 14.85
N LEU A 25 30.84 -15.93 15.97
CA LEU A 25 31.53 -15.93 17.26
C LEU A 25 31.83 -17.36 17.74
N SER A 26 30.85 -18.26 17.68
CA SER A 26 31.03 -19.66 18.07
C SER A 26 32.08 -20.37 17.21
N ASN A 27 32.07 -20.12 15.90
CA ASN A 27 33.03 -20.74 14.98
C ASN A 27 34.42 -20.12 15.09
N GLY A 28 34.53 -18.80 15.30
CA GLY A 28 35.82 -18.14 15.52
C GLY A 28 36.49 -18.66 16.79
N LEU A 29 35.76 -18.72 17.90
CA LEU A 29 36.28 -19.31 19.15
C LEU A 29 36.77 -20.75 18.96
N LEU A 30 36.04 -21.59 18.23
CA LEU A 30 36.45 -22.97 18.01
C LEU A 30 37.60 -23.08 17.01
N LYS A 31 37.43 -22.55 15.80
CA LYS A 31 38.34 -22.80 14.68
C LYS A 31 39.57 -21.93 14.68
N GLU A 32 39.43 -20.67 15.10
CA GLU A 32 40.49 -19.66 14.99
C GLU A 32 41.30 -19.52 16.28
N VAL A 33 40.80 -20.04 17.41
CA VAL A 33 41.46 -19.92 18.73
C VAL A 33 41.74 -21.28 19.36
N VAL A 34 40.75 -22.18 19.41
CA VAL A 34 40.88 -23.46 20.14
C VAL A 34 41.47 -24.60 19.29
N GLU A 35 41.10 -24.68 18.02
CA GLU A 35 41.53 -25.72 17.08
C GLU A 35 42.77 -25.30 16.26
N ASP A 36 43.10 -24.01 16.25
CA ASP A 36 44.28 -23.49 15.58
C ASP A 36 45.55 -23.83 16.37
N PRO A 37 46.52 -24.57 15.79
CA PRO A 37 47.70 -25.02 16.51
C PRO A 37 48.57 -23.87 17.06
N PHE A 38 48.60 -22.72 16.37
CA PHE A 38 49.49 -21.61 16.74
C PHE A 38 48.96 -20.81 17.92
N SER A 39 47.65 -20.66 18.04
CA SER A 39 47.01 -19.95 19.13
C SER A 39 46.71 -20.85 20.33
N ARG A 40 46.44 -22.14 20.11
CA ARG A 40 46.15 -23.10 21.18
C ARG A 40 47.27 -23.23 22.22
N ASP A 41 48.52 -23.18 21.78
CA ASP A 41 49.70 -23.34 22.66
C ASP A 41 49.91 -22.12 23.59
N LEU A 42 49.17 -21.02 23.38
CA LEU A 42 49.22 -19.81 24.21
C LEU A 42 48.26 -19.85 25.41
N PHE A 43 47.40 -20.87 25.52
CA PHE A 43 46.36 -20.94 26.54
C PHE A 43 46.51 -22.16 27.44
N GLU A 44 46.13 -22.01 28.70
CA GLU A 44 46.08 -23.13 29.64
C GLU A 44 44.90 -24.07 29.33
N LEU A 45 44.99 -25.31 29.79
CA LEU A 45 43.93 -26.31 29.60
C LEU A 45 42.57 -25.83 30.11
N GLU A 46 42.54 -25.15 31.26
CA GLU A 46 41.32 -24.59 31.86
C GLU A 46 40.69 -23.49 30.98
N GLU A 47 41.52 -22.63 30.39
CA GLU A 47 41.07 -21.57 29.47
C GLU A 47 40.49 -22.16 28.19
N ILE A 48 41.13 -23.19 27.63
CA ILE A 48 40.66 -23.93 26.45
C ILE A 48 39.29 -24.58 26.73
N GLU A 49 39.11 -25.18 27.91
CA GLU A 49 37.83 -25.78 28.31
C GLU A 49 36.73 -24.73 28.48
N ALA A 50 37.05 -23.59 29.09
CA ALA A 50 36.13 -22.46 29.22
C ALA A 50 35.70 -21.92 27.85
N MET A 51 36.62 -21.77 26.89
CA MET A 51 36.32 -21.34 25.53
C MET A 51 35.42 -22.34 24.78
N LYS A 52 35.65 -23.66 24.95
CA LYS A 52 34.78 -24.71 24.39
C LYS A 52 33.37 -24.65 24.98
N LEU A 53 33.25 -24.45 26.30
CA LEU A 53 31.98 -24.26 26.98
C LEU A 53 31.25 -23.00 26.48
N ALA A 54 31.97 -21.88 26.32
CA ALA A 54 31.42 -20.65 25.77
C ALA A 54 30.93 -20.83 24.33
N ALA A 55 31.72 -21.48 23.46
CA ALA A 55 31.31 -21.79 22.09
C ALA A 55 30.06 -22.68 22.06
N LYS A 56 29.99 -23.72 22.91
CA LYS A 56 28.80 -24.57 23.04
C LYS A 56 27.59 -23.78 23.52
N ALA A 57 27.76 -22.86 24.48
CA ALA A 57 26.70 -21.98 24.95
C ALA A 57 26.19 -21.04 23.84
N LEU A 58 27.08 -20.47 23.03
CA LEU A 58 26.74 -19.63 21.87
C LEU A 58 25.98 -20.45 20.80
N SER A 59 26.42 -21.68 20.54
CA SER A 59 25.75 -22.60 19.61
C SER A 59 24.34 -23.00 20.08
N ASN A 60 24.17 -23.27 21.38
CA ASN A 60 22.85 -23.54 21.96
C ASN A 60 21.95 -22.30 21.95
N ALA A 61 22.50 -21.10 22.23
CA ALA A 61 21.76 -19.85 22.13
C ALA A 61 21.29 -19.60 20.69
N LYS A 62 22.13 -19.88 19.69
CA LYS A 62 21.78 -19.77 18.25
C LYS A 62 20.55 -20.61 17.91
N GLN A 63 20.38 -21.80 18.48
CA GLN A 63 19.19 -22.63 18.21
C GLN A 63 17.87 -21.94 18.62
N LYS A 64 17.88 -21.16 19.71
CA LYS A 64 16.72 -20.35 20.12
C LYS A 64 16.34 -19.31 19.05
N PHE A 65 17.33 -18.70 18.41
CA PHE A 65 17.11 -17.73 17.33
C PHE A 65 16.59 -18.38 16.03
N VAL A 66 16.90 -19.66 15.77
CA VAL A 66 16.32 -20.40 14.62
C VAL A 66 14.80 -20.45 14.75
N HIS A 67 14.31 -20.89 15.91
CA HIS A 67 12.88 -21.02 16.17
C HIS A 67 12.14 -19.68 16.09
N ILE A 68 12.73 -18.63 16.67
CA ILE A 68 12.17 -17.26 16.60
C ILE A 68 12.11 -16.78 15.15
N LYS A 69 13.17 -17.02 14.36
CA LYS A 69 13.26 -16.56 12.96
C LYS A 69 12.14 -17.17 12.14
N GLU A 70 11.95 -18.48 12.24
CA GLU A 70 10.91 -19.20 11.50
C GLU A 70 9.52 -18.75 11.90
N LYS A 71 9.25 -18.61 13.21
CA LYS A 71 7.96 -18.14 13.71
C LYS A 71 7.66 -16.73 13.22
N LYS A 72 8.61 -15.80 13.31
CA LYS A 72 8.45 -14.41 12.82
C LYS A 72 8.32 -14.35 11.30
N ALA A 73 9.08 -15.13 10.56
CA ALA A 73 8.96 -15.19 9.09
C ALA A 73 7.57 -15.68 8.65
N ARG A 74 6.99 -16.67 9.34
CA ARG A 74 5.61 -17.13 9.07
C ARG A 74 4.58 -16.03 9.36
N ILE A 75 4.73 -15.33 10.48
CA ILE A 75 3.87 -14.22 10.86
C ILE A 75 3.97 -13.07 9.84
N GLU A 76 5.17 -12.66 9.46
CA GLU A 76 5.42 -11.61 8.45
C GLU A 76 4.84 -12.00 7.09
N LYS A 77 5.04 -13.26 6.64
CA LYS A 77 4.46 -13.77 5.40
C LYS A 77 2.93 -13.73 5.45
N ARG A 78 2.31 -14.15 6.55
CA ARG A 78 0.86 -14.08 6.75
C ARG A 78 0.36 -12.64 6.68
N LYS A 79 1.01 -11.70 7.38
CA LYS A 79 0.66 -10.27 7.35
C LYS A 79 0.73 -9.67 5.95
N ALA A 80 1.78 -10.00 5.19
CA ALA A 80 1.93 -9.54 3.82
C ALA A 80 0.82 -10.10 2.91
N GLN A 81 0.45 -11.37 3.10
CA GLN A 81 -0.64 -12.00 2.36
C GLN A 81 -2.02 -11.40 2.71
N GLU A 82 -2.27 -11.14 3.99
CA GLU A 82 -3.50 -10.46 4.44
C GLU A 82 -3.58 -9.04 3.86
N LEU A 83 -2.49 -8.27 3.92
CA LEU A 83 -2.44 -6.92 3.34
C LEU A 83 -2.67 -6.94 1.82
N ALA A 84 -2.04 -7.85 1.09
CA ALA A 84 -2.24 -8.00 -0.35
C ALA A 84 -3.70 -8.35 -0.69
N ASN A 85 -4.38 -9.14 0.15
CA ASN A 85 -5.80 -9.43 -0.02
C ASN A 85 -6.68 -8.21 0.24
N ILE A 86 -6.35 -7.42 1.27
CA ILE A 86 -7.02 -6.15 1.56
C ILE A 86 -6.87 -5.17 0.40
N ASP A 87 -5.66 -5.01 -0.14
CA ASP A 87 -5.38 -4.16 -1.29
C ASP A 87 -6.19 -4.62 -2.52
N LYS A 88 -6.19 -5.93 -2.79
CA LYS A 88 -6.97 -6.52 -3.89
C LYS A 88 -8.48 -6.27 -3.74
N GLN A 89 -9.03 -6.47 -2.54
CA GLN A 89 -10.45 -6.20 -2.28
C GLN A 89 -10.77 -4.72 -2.39
N SER A 90 -9.96 -3.84 -1.79
CA SER A 90 -10.16 -2.40 -1.82
C SER A 90 -10.16 -1.86 -3.25
N LYS A 91 -9.20 -2.30 -4.07
CA LYS A 91 -9.13 -1.98 -5.51
C LYS A 91 -10.35 -2.46 -6.28
N LYS A 92 -10.77 -3.71 -6.06
CA LYS A 92 -11.95 -4.27 -6.71
C LYS A 92 -13.19 -3.40 -6.43
N TYR A 93 -13.46 -3.09 -5.16
CA TYR A 93 -14.64 -2.29 -4.79
C TYR A 93 -14.52 -0.82 -5.19
N ALA A 94 -13.32 -0.23 -5.22
CA ALA A 94 -13.10 1.11 -5.76
C ALA A 94 -13.50 1.21 -7.23
N ILE A 95 -13.09 0.24 -8.05
CA ILE A 95 -13.49 0.14 -9.45
C ILE A 95 -15.01 -0.04 -9.57
N GLU A 96 -15.59 -0.99 -8.82
CA GLU A 96 -17.04 -1.24 -8.85
C GLU A 96 -17.86 0.00 -8.47
N VAL A 97 -17.44 0.78 -7.49
CA VAL A 97 -18.14 2.01 -7.13
C VAL A 97 -17.99 3.07 -8.22
N LEU A 98 -16.77 3.33 -8.69
CA LEU A 98 -16.54 4.34 -9.71
C LEU A 98 -17.33 4.04 -10.99
N ASP A 99 -17.28 2.79 -11.46
CA ASP A 99 -17.97 2.36 -12.67
C ASP A 99 -19.50 2.29 -12.48
N SER A 100 -19.98 2.10 -11.25
CA SER A 100 -21.43 2.18 -10.97
C SER A 100 -22.01 3.58 -11.13
N LEU A 101 -21.18 4.63 -11.05
CA LEU A 101 -21.58 6.01 -11.35
C LEU A 101 -21.50 6.29 -12.86
N ASN A 102 -20.45 5.80 -13.53
CA ASN A 102 -20.31 5.88 -14.97
C ASN A 102 -19.28 4.86 -15.48
N GLN A 103 -19.75 3.95 -16.32
CA GLN A 103 -18.95 2.85 -16.90
C GLN A 103 -18.06 3.30 -18.05
N ASN A 104 -18.28 4.48 -18.64
CA ASN A 104 -17.49 4.94 -19.77
C ASN A 104 -16.10 5.42 -19.27
N PRO A 105 -15.00 4.75 -19.68
CA PRO A 105 -13.65 5.13 -19.22
C PRO A 105 -13.17 6.46 -19.79
N ASP A 106 -13.74 6.91 -20.90
CA ASP A 106 -13.40 8.16 -21.57
C ASP A 106 -14.16 9.38 -21.03
N THR A 107 -15.00 9.20 -20.01
CA THR A 107 -15.70 10.30 -19.34
C THR A 107 -15.55 10.22 -17.84
N PHE A 108 -15.69 11.39 -17.19
CA PHE A 108 -15.71 11.50 -15.75
C PHE A 108 -16.90 12.36 -15.34
N THR A 109 -17.84 11.82 -14.56
CA THR A 109 -19.09 12.56 -14.30
C THR A 109 -18.95 13.50 -13.11
N ARG A 110 -19.92 14.41 -13.01
CA ARG A 110 -20.11 15.26 -11.84
C ARG A 110 -20.14 14.45 -10.55
N GLU A 111 -20.89 13.35 -10.54
CA GLU A 111 -21.03 12.47 -9.38
C GLU A 111 -19.69 11.83 -9.00
N GLN A 112 -18.91 11.39 -9.99
CA GLN A 112 -17.58 10.84 -9.75
C GLN A 112 -16.63 11.88 -9.15
N LEU A 113 -16.60 13.11 -9.69
CA LEU A 113 -15.76 14.20 -9.16
C LEU A 113 -16.18 14.60 -7.75
N CYS A 114 -17.47 14.85 -7.53
CA CYS A 114 -17.98 15.32 -6.23
C CYS A 114 -17.80 14.25 -5.16
N LEU A 115 -18.03 12.97 -5.48
CA LEU A 115 -17.80 11.88 -4.54
C LEU A 115 -16.31 11.71 -4.23
N TRP A 116 -15.43 11.78 -5.23
CA TRP A 116 -13.98 11.73 -5.02
C TRP A 116 -13.49 12.84 -4.09
N VAL A 117 -13.83 14.09 -4.38
CA VAL A 117 -13.46 15.25 -3.57
C VAL A 117 -13.98 15.12 -2.15
N THR A 118 -15.22 14.67 -1.99
CA THR A 118 -15.84 14.46 -0.68
C THR A 118 -15.10 13.38 0.10
N VAL A 119 -14.76 12.25 -0.54
CA VAL A 119 -13.95 11.20 0.09
C VAL A 119 -12.59 11.76 0.50
N ALA A 120 -11.90 12.51 -0.37
CA ALA A 120 -10.60 13.11 -0.06
C ALA A 120 -10.66 14.02 1.17
N HIS A 121 -11.75 14.77 1.35
CA HIS A 121 -11.99 15.57 2.55
C HIS A 121 -12.07 14.70 3.81
N PHE A 122 -12.91 13.65 3.80
CA PHE A 122 -13.04 12.72 4.94
C PHE A 122 -11.79 11.87 5.20
N THR A 123 -10.97 11.66 4.18
CA THR A 123 -9.71 10.92 4.31
C THR A 123 -8.50 11.78 4.60
N SER A 124 -8.65 13.11 4.61
CA SER A 124 -7.51 14.03 4.66
C SER A 124 -6.46 13.70 3.60
N SER A 125 -6.89 13.16 2.46
CA SER A 125 -6.03 12.87 1.32
C SER A 125 -5.71 14.18 0.61
N VAL A 126 -4.50 14.27 0.05
CA VAL A 126 -4.15 15.40 -0.82
C VAL A 126 -5.11 15.41 -1.99
N LEU A 127 -5.80 16.53 -2.17
CA LEU A 127 -6.73 16.75 -3.25
C LEU A 127 -6.07 17.68 -4.26
N ASP A 128 -5.78 17.12 -5.43
CA ASP A 128 -5.14 17.82 -6.53
C ASP A 128 -5.85 17.47 -7.84
N PRO A 129 -7.01 18.09 -8.14
CA PRO A 129 -7.74 17.87 -9.38
C PRO A 129 -6.96 18.47 -10.56
N GLU A 130 -7.02 17.83 -11.72
CA GLU A 130 -6.39 18.38 -12.93
C GLU A 130 -7.10 19.66 -13.39
N SER A 131 -6.31 20.66 -13.79
CA SER A 131 -6.85 21.87 -14.44
C SER A 131 -7.29 21.54 -15.86
N TRP A 132 -8.31 22.22 -16.35
CA TRP A 132 -8.74 22.14 -17.77
C TRP A 132 -7.97 23.11 -18.67
N GLU A 133 -7.18 23.99 -18.07
CA GLU A 133 -6.33 24.94 -18.79
C GLU A 133 -4.99 24.27 -19.11
N LEU A 134 -4.51 24.45 -20.34
CA LEU A 134 -3.15 24.09 -20.72
C LEU A 134 -2.19 24.99 -19.93
N ASP A 135 -1.48 24.44 -18.94
CA ASP A 135 -0.41 25.19 -18.29
C ASP A 135 0.74 25.32 -19.29
N ILE A 136 0.91 26.54 -19.77
CA ILE A 136 1.94 26.93 -20.74
C ILE A 136 3.36 26.69 -20.19
N ASN A 137 3.49 26.50 -18.87
CA ASN A 137 4.75 26.19 -18.18
C ASN A 137 4.98 24.69 -17.96
N ASP A 138 4.02 23.83 -18.29
CA ASP A 138 4.13 22.37 -18.16
C ASP A 138 4.95 21.79 -19.33
N ASN A 139 6.20 22.26 -19.49
CA ASN A 139 7.19 21.78 -20.46
C ASN A 139 6.57 21.16 -21.72
N MET A 140 5.90 21.98 -22.54
CA MET A 140 5.27 21.53 -23.78
C MET A 140 6.26 20.79 -24.71
N ASP A 141 7.56 21.02 -24.53
CA ASP A 141 8.64 20.31 -25.23
C ASP A 141 8.74 18.81 -24.87
N ASN A 142 8.19 18.35 -23.74
CA ASN A 142 8.24 16.95 -23.31
C ASN A 142 6.95 16.16 -23.58
N HIS A 143 5.86 16.81 -23.99
CA HIS A 143 4.56 16.18 -24.18
C HIS A 143 3.91 16.64 -25.48
N TYR A 144 4.28 16.01 -26.59
CA TYR A 144 3.57 16.17 -27.86
C TYR A 144 2.16 15.60 -27.69
N LEU A 145 1.17 16.47 -27.48
CA LEU A 145 -0.24 16.08 -27.49
C LEU A 145 -0.83 16.44 -28.85
N GLU A 146 -1.37 15.44 -29.53
CA GLU A 146 -1.85 15.56 -30.92
C GLU A 146 -3.05 16.51 -31.05
N SER A 147 -3.79 16.79 -29.96
CA SER A 147 -4.93 17.72 -29.93
C SER A 147 -5.37 18.09 -28.50
N ASP A 148 -6.17 19.16 -28.36
CA ASP A 148 -6.88 19.53 -27.11
C ASP A 148 -7.77 18.39 -26.59
N HIS A 149 -8.39 17.62 -27.50
CA HIS A 149 -9.17 16.44 -27.13
C HIS A 149 -8.32 15.37 -26.42
N ALA A 150 -7.10 15.11 -26.91
CA ALA A 150 -6.18 14.14 -26.32
C ALA A 150 -5.68 14.58 -24.93
N PHE A 151 -5.43 15.88 -24.74
CA PHE A 151 -5.10 16.45 -23.43
C PHE A 151 -6.22 16.21 -22.41
N ARG A 152 -7.46 16.58 -22.78
CA ARG A 152 -8.65 16.42 -21.95
C ARG A 152 -8.95 14.95 -21.61
N GLN A 153 -8.76 14.05 -22.57
CA GLN A 153 -8.89 12.62 -22.34
C GLN A 153 -7.87 12.11 -21.29
N ARG A 154 -6.61 12.54 -21.40
CA ARG A 154 -5.59 12.20 -20.40
C ARG A 154 -5.98 12.72 -19.02
N HIS A 155 -6.51 13.94 -18.91
CA HIS A 155 -6.95 14.50 -17.64
C HIS A 155 -8.09 13.70 -17.02
N VAL A 156 -9.05 13.26 -17.83
CA VAL A 156 -10.11 12.33 -17.38
C VAL A 156 -9.52 11.03 -16.85
N TRP A 157 -8.57 10.42 -17.55
CA TRP A 157 -7.93 9.20 -17.06
C TRP A 157 -7.14 9.41 -15.77
N THR A 158 -6.39 10.51 -15.65
CA THR A 158 -5.66 10.86 -14.42
C THR A 158 -6.62 11.10 -13.26
N MET A 159 -7.70 11.85 -13.45
CA MET A 159 -8.72 12.07 -12.41
C MET A 159 -9.40 10.77 -12.00
N ARG A 160 -9.68 9.86 -12.94
CA ARG A 160 -10.20 8.52 -12.65
C ARG A 160 -9.22 7.73 -11.77
N ASP A 161 -7.94 7.71 -12.11
CA ASP A 161 -6.92 7.01 -11.30
C ASP A 161 -6.79 7.60 -9.90
N LYS A 162 -6.74 8.95 -9.79
CA LYS A 162 -6.73 9.65 -8.51
C LYS A 162 -7.99 9.35 -7.67
N ALA A 163 -9.16 9.28 -8.29
CA ALA A 163 -10.41 8.91 -7.64
C ALA A 163 -10.39 7.45 -7.14
N LEU A 164 -9.91 6.52 -7.97
CA LEU A 164 -9.73 5.11 -7.56
C LEU A 164 -8.80 5.02 -6.35
N ASN A 165 -7.65 5.69 -6.38
CA ASN A 165 -6.70 5.70 -5.27
C ASN A 165 -7.31 6.27 -3.97
N ALA A 166 -8.15 7.30 -4.08
CA ALA A 166 -8.87 7.86 -2.93
C ALA A 166 -9.90 6.88 -2.36
N PHE A 167 -10.70 6.23 -3.22
CA PHE A 167 -11.68 5.22 -2.81
C PHE A 167 -10.99 3.98 -2.21
N GLU A 168 -9.89 3.52 -2.80
CA GLU A 168 -9.07 2.45 -2.25
C GLU A 168 -8.57 2.80 -0.85
N THR A 169 -8.03 4.01 -0.67
CA THR A 169 -7.54 4.50 0.63
C THR A 169 -8.67 4.57 1.66
N TYR A 170 -9.86 5.01 1.25
CA TYR A 170 -11.04 5.00 2.09
C TYR A 170 -11.39 3.56 2.53
N PHE A 171 -11.45 2.62 1.60
CA PHE A 171 -11.79 1.24 1.90
C PHE A 171 -10.76 0.55 2.80
N LYS A 172 -9.46 0.83 2.65
CA LYS A 172 -8.42 0.28 3.53
C LYS A 172 -8.66 0.60 5.01
N ARG A 173 -9.37 1.68 5.34
CA ARG A 173 -9.75 2.04 6.74
C ARG A 173 -10.77 1.09 7.36
N ALA A 174 -11.43 0.26 6.55
CA ALA A 174 -12.31 -0.81 7.02
C ALA A 174 -11.55 -1.90 7.79
N TRP A 175 -10.22 -1.92 7.70
CA TRP A 175 -9.33 -2.78 8.46
C TRP A 175 -8.46 -1.99 9.43
N GLN A 176 -8.09 -2.65 10.52
CA GLN A 176 -7.09 -2.14 11.46
C GLN A 176 -6.16 -3.27 11.85
N TYR A 177 -4.88 -2.94 11.92
CA TYR A 177 -3.89 -3.89 12.37
C TYR A 177 -3.93 -4.05 13.89
N SER A 178 -4.10 -5.29 14.36
CA SER A 178 -4.01 -5.63 15.79
C SER A 178 -2.60 -6.08 16.14
N PHE A 179 -1.96 -5.36 17.05
CA PHE A 179 -0.65 -5.73 17.59
C PHE A 179 -0.74 -6.90 18.59
N GLU A 180 -1.91 -7.19 19.13
CA GLU A 180 -2.12 -8.31 20.06
C GLU A 180 -2.13 -9.65 19.34
N THR A 181 -2.84 -9.72 18.21
CA THR A 181 -3.00 -10.95 17.42
C THR A 181 -2.03 -11.01 16.22
N ASP A 182 -1.26 -9.94 16.01
CA ASP A 182 -0.32 -9.80 14.91
C ASP A 182 -1.00 -10.04 13.54
N SER A 183 -2.19 -9.48 13.35
CA SER A 183 -3.07 -9.71 12.20
C SER A 183 -3.94 -8.49 11.85
N TRP A 184 -4.41 -8.43 10.62
CA TRP A 184 -5.43 -7.45 10.23
C TRP A 184 -6.82 -7.87 10.71
N VAL A 185 -7.53 -6.94 11.35
CA VAL A 185 -8.88 -7.14 11.88
C VAL A 185 -9.85 -6.26 11.09
N VAL A 186 -11.01 -6.82 10.75
CA VAL A 186 -12.10 -6.09 10.09
C VAL A 186 -12.80 -5.21 11.12
N ARG A 187 -12.74 -3.88 10.95
CA ARG A 187 -13.53 -2.91 11.72
C ARG A 187 -14.94 -2.76 11.16
N VAL A 188 -15.03 -2.67 9.84
CA VAL A 188 -16.29 -2.52 9.10
C VAL A 188 -16.26 -3.50 7.93
N PRO A 189 -17.30 -4.32 7.73
CA PRO A 189 -17.38 -5.16 6.54
C PRO A 189 -17.29 -4.32 5.26
N ILE A 190 -16.49 -4.76 4.28
CA ILE A 190 -16.24 -3.99 3.06
C ILE A 190 -17.52 -3.58 2.30
N LYS A 191 -18.57 -4.44 2.33
CA LYS A 191 -19.87 -4.12 1.73
C LYS A 191 -20.56 -2.95 2.43
N GLU A 192 -20.44 -2.88 3.75
CA GLU A 192 -20.98 -1.76 4.53
C GLU A 192 -20.18 -0.48 4.24
N ALA A 193 -18.85 -0.57 4.15
CA ALA A 193 -18.01 0.55 3.75
C ALA A 193 -18.37 1.08 2.34
N VAL A 194 -18.70 0.19 1.40
CA VAL A 194 -19.23 0.59 0.07
C VAL A 194 -20.54 1.35 0.20
N THR A 195 -21.48 0.87 1.02
CA THR A 195 -22.74 1.57 1.28
C THR A 195 -22.51 2.94 1.92
N GLN A 196 -21.61 3.03 2.91
CA GLN A 196 -21.26 4.28 3.57
C GLN A 196 -20.62 5.28 2.60
N LEU A 197 -19.71 4.82 1.73
CA LEU A 197 -19.10 5.67 0.70
C LEU A 197 -20.15 6.20 -0.27
N LYS A 198 -21.07 5.37 -0.76
CA LYS A 198 -22.17 5.83 -1.63
C LYS A 198 -23.12 6.79 -0.91
N ALA A 199 -23.35 6.59 0.39
CA ALA A 199 -24.18 7.49 1.19
C ALA A 199 -23.57 8.90 1.34
N LEU A 200 -22.26 9.07 1.12
CA LEU A 200 -21.64 10.40 1.10
C LEU A 200 -22.22 11.32 0.03
N MET A 201 -22.80 10.79 -1.04
CA MET A 201 -23.51 11.60 -2.04
C MET A 201 -24.70 12.38 -1.46
N ASN A 202 -25.28 11.90 -0.36
CA ASN A 202 -26.38 12.56 0.34
C ASN A 202 -25.90 13.40 1.53
N HIS A 203 -24.58 13.48 1.76
CA HIS A 203 -24.00 14.22 2.88
C HIS A 203 -23.92 15.71 2.55
N GLU A 204 -24.07 16.58 3.55
CA GLU A 204 -24.02 18.05 3.37
C GLU A 204 -22.72 18.51 2.70
N GLU A 205 -21.60 17.85 3.05
CA GLU A 205 -20.28 18.14 2.48
C GLU A 205 -20.21 17.90 0.97
N TYR A 206 -20.98 16.94 0.44
CA TYR A 206 -21.06 16.70 -1.00
C TYR A 206 -21.64 17.92 -1.71
N ALA A 207 -22.73 18.49 -1.20
CA ALA A 207 -23.36 19.69 -1.77
C ALA A 207 -22.45 20.93 -1.65
N LYS A 208 -21.64 21.02 -0.59
CA LYS A 208 -20.62 22.08 -0.46
C LYS A 208 -19.52 21.92 -1.51
N ASN A 209 -19.03 20.70 -1.71
CA ASN A 209 -18.00 20.40 -2.70
C ASN A 209 -18.51 20.62 -4.13
N GLU A 210 -19.74 20.24 -4.45
CA GLU A 210 -20.33 20.53 -5.76
C GLU A 210 -20.29 22.04 -6.09
N LYS A 211 -20.66 22.88 -5.12
CA LYS A 211 -20.57 24.34 -5.27
C LYS A 211 -19.13 24.84 -5.39
N ARG A 212 -18.22 24.33 -4.55
CA ARG A 212 -16.82 24.76 -4.51
C ARG A 212 -16.08 24.43 -5.82
N TYR A 213 -16.36 23.27 -6.40
CA TYR A 213 -15.69 22.76 -7.60
C TYR A 213 -16.51 22.98 -8.89
N ALA A 214 -17.52 23.86 -8.86
CA ALA A 214 -18.33 24.21 -10.03
C ALA A 214 -17.49 24.64 -11.24
N HIS A 215 -16.37 25.34 -11.01
CA HIS A 215 -15.42 25.76 -12.03
C HIS A 215 -14.74 24.60 -12.78
N LEU A 216 -14.63 23.41 -12.17
CA LEU A 216 -14.12 22.20 -12.82
C LEU A 216 -15.24 21.34 -13.43
N LEU A 217 -16.45 21.44 -12.89
CA LEU A 217 -17.60 20.67 -13.35
C LEU A 217 -18.10 21.09 -14.73
N GLU A 218 -18.15 22.40 -14.99
CA GLU A 218 -18.66 22.92 -16.26
C GLU A 218 -17.79 22.49 -17.46
N PRO A 219 -16.45 22.67 -17.46
CA PRO A 219 -15.59 22.16 -18.54
C PRO A 219 -15.67 20.64 -18.71
N LEU A 220 -15.76 19.90 -17.60
CA LEU A 220 -15.89 18.44 -17.59
C LEU A 220 -17.18 17.98 -18.28
N GLU A 221 -18.30 18.65 -18.02
CA GLU A 221 -19.58 18.33 -18.67
C GLU A 221 -19.56 18.65 -20.17
N VAL A 222 -18.90 19.74 -20.58
CA VAL A 222 -18.71 20.07 -21.99
C VAL A 222 -17.93 18.94 -22.69
N TYR A 223 -16.82 18.50 -22.11
CA TYR A 223 -16.03 17.39 -22.64
C TYR A 223 -16.85 16.09 -22.72
N ASN A 224 -17.59 15.74 -21.67
CA ASN A 224 -18.42 14.53 -21.68
C ASN A 224 -19.46 14.53 -22.81
N ARG A 225 -20.11 15.67 -23.07
CA ARG A 225 -21.06 15.83 -24.19
C ARG A 225 -20.38 15.67 -25.54
N GLU A 226 -19.16 16.18 -25.69
CA GLU A 226 -18.35 16.02 -26.91
C GLU A 226 -18.05 14.55 -27.19
N VAL A 227 -17.56 13.81 -26.20
CA VAL A 227 -17.26 12.37 -26.31
C VAL A 227 -18.51 11.57 -26.68
N GLU A 228 -19.65 11.86 -26.04
CA GLU A 228 -20.92 11.23 -26.39
C GLU A 228 -21.34 11.54 -27.83
N ALA A 229 -21.20 12.79 -28.28
CA ALA A 229 -21.53 13.20 -29.64
C ALA A 229 -20.65 12.48 -30.68
N ILE A 230 -19.35 12.32 -30.41
CA ILE A 230 -18.41 11.56 -31.24
C ILE A 230 -18.87 10.10 -31.33
N LYS A 231 -19.19 9.48 -30.19
CA LYS A 231 -19.66 8.09 -30.12
C LYS A 231 -20.96 7.88 -30.91
N ARG A 232 -21.94 8.78 -30.75
CA ARG A 232 -23.21 8.74 -31.50
C ARG A 232 -22.99 8.89 -33.01
N ARG A 233 -22.13 9.82 -33.44
CA ARG A 233 -21.79 10.01 -34.88
C ARG A 233 -21.11 8.79 -35.50
N LYS A 234 -20.24 8.10 -34.76
CA LYS A 234 -19.61 6.84 -35.23
C LYS A 234 -20.65 5.74 -35.46
N ASN A 235 -21.62 5.61 -34.56
CA ASN A 235 -22.70 4.63 -34.68
C ASN A 235 -23.68 4.94 -35.83
N ILE A 236 -23.88 6.22 -36.18
CA ILE A 236 -24.75 6.62 -37.30
C ILE A 236 -24.10 6.33 -38.66
N LYS A 237 -22.77 6.43 -38.77
CA LYS A 237 -22.02 6.16 -40.01
C LYS A 237 -21.82 4.67 -40.33
N SER A 238 -22.19 3.75 -39.43
CA SER A 238 -21.98 2.31 -39.62
C SER A 238 -23.20 1.58 -40.20
N VAL A 239 -24.05 2.27 -40.97
CA VAL A 239 -25.20 1.71 -41.70
C VAL A 239 -25.01 1.95 -43.19
#